data_AF-A0ABD3P6U2-F1
#
_entry.id   AF-A0ABD3P6U2-F1
#
_cell.length_a   1.000
_cell.length_b   1.000
_cell.length_c   1.000
_cell.angle_alpha   90.00
_cell.angle_beta   90.00
_cell.angle_gamma   90.00
#
_symmetry.space_group_name_H-M   'P 1'
#
loop_
_entity.id
_entity.type
_entity.pdbx_description
1 polymer ?
#
loop_
_entity_poly.entity_id
_entity_poly.type
_entity_poly.pdbx_seq_one_letter_code
_entity_poly.pdbx_strand_id
1 'polypeptide(L)'
;MKFFQPKPTPREQAKAAQKETKSTVRTNARQLDRDIRDLDRQEKLLLQQIKARAKSPGVDPATDKGLKSQARQLVQLRKQKEKMFETKAHLNSVGMQATAMASQVSAAMAVGSVTQALGSANAVMDAKKLTATIAEFTKQNETAKMKEELLNDALADAFDESDVEEEADLVTNQVLAELGVELDQKMVGLNAPSRVPEGDEKMSAEEEEALMDALPDLRARLDAL
;
A
#
# COMPACT_ATOMS: atom_id res chain seq x y z
N MET A 1 -38.85 -23.93 36.36
CA MET A 1 -37.57 -24.46 36.84
C MET A 1 -36.48 -24.12 35.83
N LYS A 2 -35.62 -23.12 36.12
CA LYS A 2 -34.43 -22.82 35.29
C LYS A 2 -33.35 -23.84 35.67
N PHE A 3 -33.20 -24.86 34.83
CA PHE A 3 -32.23 -25.93 35.05
C PHE A 3 -30.80 -25.39 34.98
N PHE A 4 -30.03 -25.82 35.97
CA PHE A 4 -28.61 -25.58 36.18
C PHE A 4 -27.83 -26.05 34.93
N GLN A 5 -27.51 -25.14 34.01
CA GLN A 5 -26.51 -25.44 33.00
C GLN A 5 -25.15 -25.41 33.70
N PRO A 6 -24.33 -26.48 33.60
CA PRO A 6 -22.98 -26.46 34.16
C PRO A 6 -22.23 -25.27 33.57
N LYS A 7 -21.55 -24.49 34.42
CA LYS A 7 -20.75 -23.35 33.94
C LYS A 7 -19.78 -23.87 32.89
N PRO A 8 -19.75 -23.28 31.68
CA PRO A 8 -18.94 -23.81 30.58
C PRO A 8 -17.49 -23.89 31.02
N THR A 9 -16.83 -25.01 30.72
CA THR A 9 -15.44 -25.21 31.12
C THR A 9 -14.55 -24.14 30.48
N PRO A 10 -13.38 -23.80 31.06
CA PRO A 10 -12.45 -22.84 30.43
C PRO A 10 -12.12 -23.18 28.98
N ARG A 11 -12.10 -24.47 28.63
CA ARG A 11 -11.91 -24.98 27.26
C ARG A 11 -13.10 -24.70 26.35
N GLU A 12 -14.33 -24.86 26.83
CA GLU A 12 -15.54 -24.54 26.07
C GLU A 12 -15.68 -23.03 25.87
N GLN A 13 -15.38 -22.23 26.89
CA GLN A 13 -15.37 -20.77 26.77
C GLN A 13 -14.32 -20.30 25.76
N ALA A 14 -13.09 -20.82 25.83
CA ALA A 14 -12.03 -20.48 24.87
C ALA A 14 -12.38 -20.89 23.43
N LYS A 15 -12.98 -22.07 23.22
CA LYS A 15 -13.44 -22.51 21.89
C LYS A 15 -14.62 -21.68 21.37
N ALA A 16 -15.55 -21.30 22.25
CA ALA A 16 -16.68 -20.45 21.88
C ALA A 16 -16.19 -19.05 21.48
N ALA A 17 -15.33 -18.44 22.29
CA ALA A 17 -14.69 -17.16 22.01
C ALA A 17 -13.89 -17.21 20.70
N GLN A 18 -13.09 -18.26 20.48
CA GLN A 18 -12.37 -18.46 19.21
C GLN A 18 -13.31 -18.48 18.01
N LYS A 19 -14.41 -19.24 18.10
CA LYS A 19 -15.38 -19.37 17.00
C LYS A 19 -16.06 -18.04 16.71
N GLU A 20 -16.42 -17.29 17.74
CA GLU A 20 -17.00 -15.96 17.64
C GLU A 20 -16.01 -14.97 17.00
N THR A 21 -14.79 -14.85 17.54
CA THR A 21 -13.74 -13.99 16.98
C THR A 21 -13.46 -14.33 15.52
N LYS A 22 -13.35 -15.62 15.17
CA LYS A 22 -13.13 -16.04 13.77
C LYS A 22 -14.29 -15.67 12.85
N SER A 23 -15.53 -15.78 13.34
CA SER A 23 -16.72 -15.37 12.58
C SER A 23 -16.73 -13.86 12.33
N THR A 24 -16.48 -13.07 13.38
CA THR A 24 -16.42 -11.60 13.33
C THR A 24 -15.30 -11.13 12.41
N VAL A 25 -14.09 -11.69 12.56
CA VAL A 25 -12.94 -11.41 11.68
C VAL A 25 -13.29 -11.70 10.23
N ARG A 26 -13.93 -12.84 9.92
CA ARG A 26 -14.31 -13.18 8.54
C ARG A 26 -15.34 -12.21 7.96
N THR A 27 -16.32 -11.79 8.75
CA THR A 27 -17.34 -10.83 8.31
C THR A 27 -16.72 -9.45 8.05
N ASN A 28 -15.87 -8.98 8.96
CA ASN A 28 -15.18 -7.70 8.83
C ASN A 28 -14.19 -7.71 7.67
N ALA A 29 -13.41 -8.78 7.49
CA ALA A 29 -12.50 -8.91 6.36
C ALA A 29 -13.23 -8.83 5.00
N ARG A 30 -14.43 -9.41 4.90
CA ARG A 30 -15.28 -9.30 3.70
C ARG A 30 -15.86 -7.90 3.49
N GLN A 31 -16.14 -7.18 4.58
CA GLN A 31 -16.56 -5.79 4.48
C GLN A 31 -15.41 -4.93 3.97
N LEU A 32 -14.21 -5.07 4.55
CA LEU A 32 -13.01 -4.39 4.07
C LEU A 32 -12.70 -4.72 2.60
N ASP A 33 -12.91 -5.95 2.16
CA ASP A 33 -12.75 -6.31 0.74
C ASP A 33 -13.74 -5.59 -0.19
N ARG A 34 -14.94 -5.23 0.30
CA ARG A 34 -15.88 -4.40 -0.45
C ARG A 34 -15.41 -2.95 -0.46
N ASP A 35 -15.04 -2.43 0.70
CA ASP A 35 -14.60 -1.04 0.85
C ASP A 35 -13.33 -0.78 -0.01
N ILE A 36 -12.38 -1.72 -0.04
CA ILE A 36 -11.19 -1.65 -0.92
C ILE A 36 -11.58 -1.57 -2.39
N ARG A 37 -12.56 -2.37 -2.84
CA ARG A 37 -13.05 -2.31 -4.23
C ARG A 37 -13.76 -1.00 -4.54
N ASP A 38 -14.41 -0.40 -3.56
CA ASP A 38 -15.06 0.90 -3.72
C ASP A 38 -14.02 2.00 -3.84
N LEU A 39 -12.96 1.97 -3.02
CA LEU A 39 -11.80 2.85 -3.14
C LEU A 39 -11.08 2.67 -4.48
N ASP A 40 -10.91 1.44 -4.97
CA ASP A 40 -10.34 1.17 -6.31
C ASP A 40 -11.14 1.84 -7.44
N ARG A 41 -12.47 1.83 -7.33
CA ARG A 41 -13.35 2.48 -8.31
C ARG A 41 -13.22 4.00 -8.23
N GLN A 42 -13.20 4.56 -7.02
CA GLN A 42 -12.98 5.98 -6.80
C GLN A 42 -11.60 6.44 -7.32
N GLU A 43 -10.55 5.63 -7.12
CA GLU A 43 -9.19 5.91 -7.58
C GLU A 43 -9.17 6.05 -9.10
N LYS A 44 -9.80 5.11 -9.82
CA LYS A 44 -9.90 5.14 -11.28
C LYS A 44 -10.68 6.35 -11.78
N LEU A 45 -11.79 6.69 -11.13
CA LEU A 45 -12.61 7.85 -11.49
C LEU A 45 -11.83 9.15 -11.27
N LEU A 46 -11.16 9.29 -10.12
CA LEU A 46 -10.36 10.47 -9.81
C LEU A 46 -9.17 10.63 -10.76
N LEU A 47 -8.51 9.53 -11.13
CA LEU A 47 -7.46 9.52 -12.13
C LEU A 47 -7.97 9.98 -13.51
N GLN A 48 -9.16 9.54 -13.92
CA GLN A 48 -9.80 10.03 -15.14
C GLN A 48 -10.12 11.53 -15.07
N GLN A 49 -10.58 12.03 -13.92
CA GLN A 49 -10.86 13.44 -13.72
C GLN A 49 -9.58 14.29 -13.77
N ILE A 50 -8.49 13.84 -13.15
CA ILE A 50 -7.18 14.50 -13.22
C ILE A 50 -6.70 14.54 -14.67
N LYS A 51 -6.77 13.42 -15.39
CA LYS A 51 -6.40 13.35 -16.81
C LYS A 51 -7.26 14.26 -17.70
N ALA A 52 -8.56 14.34 -17.44
CA ALA A 52 -9.46 15.22 -18.18
C ALA A 52 -9.13 16.69 -17.91
N ARG A 53 -8.91 17.06 -16.65
CA ARG A 53 -8.58 18.43 -16.24
C ARG A 53 -7.23 18.89 -16.77
N ALA A 54 -6.23 18.02 -16.76
CA ALA A 54 -4.91 18.31 -17.33
C ALA A 54 -4.94 18.55 -18.85
N LYS A 55 -5.95 18.02 -19.57
CA LYS A 55 -6.13 18.23 -21.02
C LYS A 55 -7.02 19.44 -21.35
N SER A 56 -7.67 20.03 -20.35
CA SER A 56 -8.55 21.16 -20.56
C SER A 56 -7.76 22.39 -21.02
N PRO A 57 -8.22 23.11 -22.06
CA PRO A 57 -7.51 24.29 -22.55
C PRO A 57 -7.51 25.39 -21.48
N GLY A 58 -6.35 26.04 -21.29
CA GLY A 58 -6.16 27.12 -20.31
C GLY A 58 -5.82 26.66 -18.89
N VAL A 59 -5.65 25.35 -18.67
CA VAL A 59 -5.12 24.80 -17.41
C VAL A 59 -3.60 24.67 -17.54
N ASP A 60 -2.85 25.44 -16.77
CA ASP A 60 -1.42 25.20 -16.57
C ASP A 60 -1.26 24.12 -15.48
N PRO A 61 -0.70 22.94 -15.82
CA PRO A 61 -0.56 21.85 -14.87
C PRO A 61 0.28 22.16 -13.63
N ALA A 62 1.20 23.13 -13.72
CA ALA A 62 2.07 23.51 -12.61
C ALA A 62 1.41 24.47 -11.62
N THR A 63 0.37 25.21 -12.04
CA THR A 63 -0.22 26.30 -11.24
C THR A 63 -1.71 26.12 -10.93
N ASP A 64 -2.38 25.16 -11.57
CA ASP A 64 -3.80 24.93 -11.33
C ASP A 64 -4.06 24.28 -9.95
N LYS A 65 -4.64 25.08 -9.05
CA LYS A 65 -4.98 24.68 -7.68
C LYS A 65 -5.90 23.47 -7.62
N GLY A 66 -6.80 23.30 -8.59
CA GLY A 66 -7.74 22.19 -8.54
C GLY A 66 -7.13 20.88 -9.05
N LEU A 67 -6.20 20.91 -10.00
CA LEU A 67 -5.37 19.74 -10.33
C LEU A 67 -4.56 19.30 -9.10
N LYS A 68 -3.89 20.24 -8.42
CA LYS A 68 -3.16 19.97 -7.17
C LYS A 68 -4.07 19.39 -6.08
N SER A 69 -5.28 19.94 -5.91
CA SER A 69 -6.25 19.41 -4.94
C SER A 69 -6.72 17.99 -5.29
N GLN A 70 -6.99 17.70 -6.56
CA GLN A 70 -7.37 16.36 -7.01
C GLN A 70 -6.22 15.36 -6.86
N ALA A 71 -4.98 15.78 -7.11
CA ALA A 71 -3.80 14.94 -6.90
C ALA A 71 -3.59 14.62 -5.40
N ARG A 72 -3.75 15.60 -4.50
CA ARG A 72 -3.76 15.35 -3.05
C ARG A 72 -4.84 14.35 -2.64
N GLN A 73 -6.06 14.49 -3.18
CA GLN A 73 -7.13 13.50 -2.94
C GLN A 73 -6.76 12.10 -3.44
N LEU A 74 -6.04 11.99 -4.56
CA LEU A 74 -5.58 10.70 -5.09
C LEU A 74 -4.56 10.04 -4.16
N VAL A 75 -3.60 10.81 -3.65
CA VAL A 75 -2.61 10.33 -2.67
C VAL A 75 -3.30 9.88 -1.39
N GLN A 76 -4.20 10.70 -0.83
CA GLN A 76 -4.98 10.34 0.36
C GLN A 76 -5.80 9.06 0.16
N LEU A 77 -6.42 8.90 -1.02
CA LEU A 77 -7.20 7.71 -1.34
C LEU A 77 -6.31 6.45 -1.43
N ARG A 78 -5.11 6.57 -2.00
CA ARG A 78 -4.12 5.48 -2.04
C ARG A 78 -3.64 5.10 -0.64
N LYS A 79 -3.30 6.08 0.20
CA LYS A 79 -2.95 5.85 1.62
C LYS A 79 -4.10 5.21 2.40
N GLN A 80 -5.34 5.64 2.16
CA GLN A 80 -6.52 5.03 2.77
C GLN A 80 -6.68 3.56 2.35
N LYS A 81 -6.47 3.25 1.07
CA LYS A 81 -6.52 1.88 0.55
C LYS A 81 -5.43 0.99 1.13
N GLU A 82 -4.19 1.50 1.25
CA GLU A 82 -3.09 0.83 1.93
C GLU A 82 -3.44 0.51 3.39
N LYS A 83 -3.95 1.50 4.12
CA LYS A 83 -4.45 1.32 5.51
C LYS A 83 -5.56 0.28 5.62
N MET A 84 -6.44 0.14 4.63
CA MET A 84 -7.44 -0.92 4.60
C MET A 84 -6.81 -2.31 4.42
N PHE A 85 -5.76 -2.43 3.62
CA PHE A 85 -4.99 -3.68 3.49
C PHE A 85 -4.27 -4.05 4.80
N GLU A 86 -3.65 -3.07 5.46
CA GLU A 86 -3.02 -3.26 6.78
C GLU A 86 -4.05 -3.65 7.83
N THR A 87 -5.18 -2.96 7.91
CA THR A 87 -6.28 -3.26 8.83
C THR A 87 -6.81 -4.68 8.60
N LYS A 88 -6.92 -5.11 7.35
CA LYS A 88 -7.30 -6.49 7.00
C LYS A 88 -6.24 -7.49 7.48
N ALA A 89 -4.96 -7.21 7.29
CA ALA A 89 -3.87 -8.05 7.79
C ALA A 89 -3.90 -8.15 9.32
N HIS A 90 -4.12 -7.03 10.01
CA HIS A 90 -4.24 -6.99 11.46
C HIS A 90 -5.45 -7.79 11.97
N LEU A 91 -6.63 -7.65 11.35
CA LEU A 91 -7.80 -8.47 11.69
C LEU A 91 -7.56 -9.97 11.51
N ASN A 92 -6.86 -10.36 10.44
CA ASN A 92 -6.47 -11.76 10.23
C ASN A 92 -5.51 -12.23 11.32
N SER A 93 -4.54 -11.40 11.71
CA SER A 93 -3.62 -11.67 12.84
C SER A 93 -4.39 -11.89 14.14
N VAL A 94 -5.35 -11.03 14.47
CA VAL A 94 -6.22 -11.20 15.66
C VAL A 94 -6.98 -12.54 15.61
N GLY A 95 -7.49 -12.94 14.45
CA GLY A 95 -8.12 -14.24 14.27
C GLY A 95 -7.16 -15.44 14.49
N MET A 96 -5.90 -15.29 14.09
CA MET A 96 -4.84 -16.26 14.33
C MET A 96 -4.45 -16.31 15.81
N GLN A 97 -4.27 -15.16 16.46
CA GLN A 97 -3.99 -15.04 17.89
C GLN A 97 -5.11 -15.69 18.72
N ALA A 98 -6.37 -15.46 18.39
CA ALA A 98 -7.50 -16.12 19.05
C ALA A 98 -7.47 -17.65 18.89
N THR A 99 -7.02 -18.14 17.72
CA THR A 99 -6.83 -19.58 17.48
C THR A 99 -5.66 -20.14 18.29
N ALA A 100 -4.54 -19.42 18.37
CA ALA A 100 -3.39 -19.81 19.19
C ALA A 100 -3.75 -19.85 20.68
N MET A 101 -4.50 -18.85 21.17
CA MET A 101 -4.98 -18.78 22.55
C MET A 101 -5.89 -19.97 22.89
N ALA A 102 -6.82 -20.34 22.00
CA ALA A 102 -7.68 -21.50 22.23
C ALA A 102 -6.91 -22.84 22.27
N SER A 103 -5.87 -22.97 21.45
CA SER A 103 -4.94 -24.10 21.49
C SER A 103 -4.14 -24.12 22.79
N GLN A 104 -3.62 -22.97 23.24
CA GLN A 104 -2.89 -22.84 24.51
C GLN A 104 -3.77 -23.22 25.70
N VAL A 105 -5.02 -22.75 25.77
CA VAL A 105 -5.96 -23.14 26.82
C VAL A 105 -6.25 -24.64 26.78
N SER A 106 -6.42 -25.22 25.59
CA SER A 106 -6.63 -26.66 25.44
C SER A 106 -5.40 -27.47 25.88
N ALA A 107 -4.19 -27.02 25.55
CA ALA A 107 -2.94 -27.65 25.95
C ALA A 107 -2.71 -27.53 27.47
N ALA A 108 -2.96 -26.36 28.06
CA ALA A 108 -2.85 -26.14 29.51
C ALA A 108 -3.81 -27.04 30.29
N MET A 109 -5.05 -27.21 29.81
CA MET A 109 -6.01 -28.15 30.41
C MET A 109 -5.58 -29.61 30.25
N ALA A 110 -5.03 -29.99 29.10
CA ALA A 110 -4.51 -31.34 28.87
C ALA A 110 -3.30 -31.64 29.76
N VAL A 111 -2.33 -30.74 29.81
CA VAL A 111 -1.18 -30.82 30.73
C VAL A 111 -1.67 -30.85 32.16
N GLY A 112 -2.64 -30.01 32.56
CA GLY A 112 -3.27 -30.07 33.89
C GLY A 112 -3.80 -31.46 34.24
N SER A 113 -4.56 -32.09 33.35
CA SER A 113 -5.06 -33.47 33.56
C SER A 113 -3.94 -34.52 33.61
N VAL A 114 -2.92 -34.40 32.76
CA VAL A 114 -1.75 -35.28 32.74
C VAL A 114 -0.87 -35.07 33.98
N THR A 115 -0.75 -33.84 34.47
CA THR A 115 0.01 -33.49 35.70
C THR A 115 -0.76 -33.89 36.94
N GLN A 116 -2.09 -33.92 36.91
CA GLN A 116 -2.91 -34.46 38.00
C GLN A 116 -2.78 -36.00 38.06
N ALA A 117 -2.71 -36.66 36.90
CA ALA A 117 -2.40 -38.09 36.81
C ALA A 117 -0.94 -38.42 37.20
N LEU A 118 0.04 -37.63 36.76
CA LEU A 118 1.47 -37.79 37.10
C LEU A 118 1.82 -37.31 38.51
N GLY A 119 1.12 -36.32 39.04
CA GLY A 119 1.27 -35.81 40.41
C GLY A 119 0.81 -36.83 41.46
N SER A 120 -0.10 -37.73 41.07
CA SER A 120 -0.47 -38.91 41.86
C SER A 120 0.67 -39.96 41.91
N ALA A 121 1.67 -39.87 41.02
CA ALA A 121 2.79 -40.80 40.91
C ALA A 121 4.18 -40.18 41.23
N ASN A 122 4.34 -38.85 41.28
CA ASN A 122 5.67 -38.22 41.37
C ASN A 122 5.71 -36.82 42.04
N ALA A 123 4.96 -36.62 43.13
CA ALA A 123 4.70 -35.30 43.74
C ALA A 123 5.89 -34.50 44.32
N VAL A 124 7.16 -34.93 44.20
CA VAL A 124 8.27 -34.27 44.91
C VAL A 124 9.40 -33.74 44.00
N MET A 125 9.50 -34.13 42.72
CA MET A 125 10.71 -33.80 41.93
C MET A 125 10.59 -32.67 40.88
N ASP A 126 9.42 -32.32 40.33
CA ASP A 126 9.34 -31.40 39.17
C ASP A 126 8.63 -30.04 39.39
N ALA A 127 8.02 -29.80 40.54
CA ALA A 127 7.25 -28.56 40.79
C ALA A 127 8.09 -27.28 40.65
N LYS A 128 9.37 -27.30 41.04
CA LYS A 128 10.28 -26.14 40.92
C LYS A 128 10.61 -25.76 39.47
N LYS A 129 10.71 -26.73 38.56
CA LYS A 129 10.99 -26.44 37.14
C LYS A 129 9.78 -25.82 36.46
N LEU A 130 8.57 -26.29 36.79
CA LEU A 130 7.33 -25.74 36.25
C LEU A 130 7.13 -24.27 36.65
N THR A 131 7.43 -23.91 37.91
CA THR A 131 7.36 -22.51 38.36
C THR A 131 8.34 -21.61 37.62
N ALA A 132 9.56 -22.09 37.33
CA ALA A 132 10.55 -21.36 36.55
C ALA A 132 10.08 -21.15 35.10
N THR A 133 9.53 -22.19 34.45
CA THR A 133 9.02 -22.08 33.08
C THR A 133 7.85 -21.10 32.96
N ILE A 134 6.97 -21.03 33.97
CA ILE A 134 5.87 -20.05 34.00
C ILE A 134 6.41 -18.62 34.12
N ALA A 135 7.40 -18.39 34.98
CA ALA A 135 8.02 -17.07 35.15
C ALA A 135 8.77 -16.59 33.89
N GLU A 136 9.47 -17.50 33.21
CA GLU A 136 10.14 -17.23 31.92
C GLU A 136 9.11 -16.87 30.84
N PHE A 137 8.00 -17.60 30.78
CA PHE A 137 6.92 -17.36 29.82
C PHE A 137 6.25 -16.00 30.04
N THR A 138 5.95 -15.62 31.28
CA THR A 138 5.36 -14.30 31.58
C THR A 138 6.29 -13.17 31.14
N LYS A 139 7.60 -13.30 31.40
CA LYS A 139 8.60 -12.31 31.01
C LYS A 139 8.72 -12.16 29.50
N GLN A 140 8.73 -13.27 28.75
CA GLN A 140 8.79 -13.20 27.30
C GLN A 140 7.51 -12.61 26.69
N ASN A 141 6.34 -12.90 27.28
CA ASN A 141 5.07 -12.36 26.80
C ASN A 141 4.95 -10.85 27.02
N GLU A 142 5.43 -10.32 28.16
CA GLU A 142 5.53 -8.87 28.38
C GLU A 142 6.50 -8.20 27.42
N THR A 143 7.65 -8.82 27.16
CA THR A 143 8.64 -8.29 26.21
C THR A 143 8.08 -8.25 24.78
N ALA A 144 7.26 -9.23 24.40
CA ALA A 144 6.60 -9.26 23.11
C ALA A 144 5.58 -8.12 22.96
N LYS A 145 4.77 -7.85 23.99
CA LYS A 145 3.81 -6.74 24.00
C LYS A 145 4.47 -5.38 23.86
N MET A 146 5.56 -5.12 24.59
CA MET A 146 6.30 -3.85 24.46
C MET A 146 6.86 -3.65 23.05
N LYS A 147 7.31 -4.73 22.38
CA LYS A 147 7.77 -4.64 20.98
C LYS A 147 6.62 -4.35 20.01
N GLU A 148 5.43 -4.85 20.28
CA GLU A 148 4.23 -4.57 19.50
C GLU A 148 3.78 -3.11 19.68
N GLU A 149 3.86 -2.56 20.90
CA GLU A 149 3.62 -1.13 21.17
C GLU A 149 4.64 -0.22 20.49
N LEU A 150 5.94 -0.51 20.61
CA LEU A 150 6.98 0.25 19.92
C LEU A 150 6.86 0.18 18.38
N LEU A 151 6.42 -0.96 17.85
CA LEU A 151 6.14 -1.10 16.43
C LEU A 151 4.93 -0.23 16.02
N ASN A 152 3.87 -0.19 16.83
CA ASN A 152 2.69 0.63 16.55
C ASN A 152 3.01 2.14 16.64
N ASP A 153 3.84 2.57 17.59
CA ASP A 153 4.29 3.97 17.68
C ASP A 153 5.18 4.34 16.49
N ALA A 154 6.11 3.47 16.09
CA ALA A 154 6.92 3.70 14.89
C ALA A 154 6.07 3.71 13.60
N LEU A 155 5.00 2.91 13.56
CA LEU A 155 4.03 2.95 12.46
C LEU A 155 3.30 4.30 12.47
N ALA A 156 2.81 4.75 13.63
CA ALA A 156 2.10 6.02 13.77
C ALA A 156 2.95 7.24 13.36
N ASP A 157 4.24 7.25 13.70
CA ASP A 157 5.17 8.32 13.32
C ASP A 157 5.51 8.31 11.82
N ALA A 158 5.54 7.13 11.17
CA ALA A 158 5.70 7.01 9.72
C ALA A 158 4.46 7.47 8.92
N PHE A 159 3.36 7.81 9.60
CA PHE A 159 2.12 8.28 9.00
C PHE A 159 1.85 9.78 9.16
N ASP A 160 2.86 10.57 9.55
CA ASP A 160 2.70 12.01 9.69
C ASP A 160 2.28 12.68 8.37
N GLU A 161 1.35 13.63 8.46
CA GLU A 161 0.63 14.26 7.34
C GLU A 161 1.55 15.15 6.46
N SER A 162 2.78 15.37 6.90
CA SER A 162 3.79 16.22 6.23
C SER A 162 4.26 15.66 4.88
N ASP A 163 4.26 14.34 4.66
CA ASP A 163 4.66 13.70 3.39
C ASP A 163 3.61 13.80 2.27
N VAL A 164 2.35 14.12 2.58
CA VAL A 164 1.25 14.08 1.60
C VAL A 164 1.39 15.17 0.53
N GLU A 165 1.98 16.32 0.87
CA GLU A 165 2.10 17.43 -0.07
C GLU A 165 3.21 17.22 -1.11
N GLU A 166 4.37 16.70 -0.69
CA GLU A 166 5.47 16.36 -1.60
C GLU A 166 5.09 15.19 -2.52
N GLU A 167 4.47 14.15 -1.98
CA GLU A 167 3.95 13.03 -2.76
C GLU A 167 2.91 13.47 -3.79
N ALA A 168 2.04 14.42 -3.45
CA ALA A 168 1.02 14.91 -4.38
C ALA A 168 1.64 15.64 -5.57
N ASP A 169 2.69 16.42 -5.35
CA ASP A 169 3.40 17.11 -6.44
C ASP A 169 4.14 16.09 -7.33
N LEU A 170 4.75 15.06 -6.75
CA LEU A 170 5.36 13.94 -7.51
C LEU A 170 4.33 13.17 -8.35
N VAL A 171 3.19 12.83 -7.77
CA VAL A 171 2.11 12.11 -8.46
C VAL A 171 1.52 12.96 -9.59
N THR A 172 1.37 14.26 -9.38
CA THR A 172 0.93 15.19 -10.42
C THR A 172 1.92 15.16 -11.59
N ASN A 173 3.21 15.32 -11.32
CA ASN A 173 4.26 15.29 -12.34
C ASN A 173 4.30 13.95 -13.09
N GLN A 174 4.12 12.83 -12.39
CA GLN A 174 4.06 11.51 -13.00
C GLN A 174 2.85 11.37 -13.95
N VAL A 175 1.65 11.77 -13.50
CA VAL A 175 0.44 11.69 -14.34
C VAL A 175 0.60 12.61 -15.56
N LEU A 176 1.25 13.77 -15.41
CA LEU A 176 1.52 14.68 -16.53
C LEU A 176 2.56 14.13 -17.51
N ALA A 177 3.61 13.48 -17.03
CA ALA A 177 4.58 12.80 -17.88
C ALA A 177 3.92 11.66 -18.65
N GLU A 178 3.09 10.84 -18.01
CA GLU A 178 2.31 9.79 -18.67
C GLU A 178 1.37 10.37 -19.74
N LEU A 179 0.74 11.52 -19.46
CA LEU A 179 -0.09 12.22 -20.43
C LEU A 179 0.70 12.79 -21.62
N GLY A 180 1.90 13.33 -21.37
CA GLY A 180 2.80 13.81 -22.42
C GLY A 180 3.24 12.69 -23.35
N VAL A 181 3.62 11.54 -22.78
CA VAL A 181 3.98 10.35 -23.56
C VAL A 181 2.78 9.76 -24.32
N GLU A 182 1.59 9.71 -23.70
CA GLU A 182 0.34 9.30 -24.40
C GLU A 182 -0.01 10.23 -25.58
N LEU A 183 0.25 11.53 -25.45
CA LEU A 183 0.01 12.51 -26.51
C LEU A 183 1.03 12.35 -27.64
N ASP A 184 2.32 12.26 -27.31
CA ASP A 184 3.39 12.04 -28.28
C ASP A 184 3.17 10.74 -29.06
N GLN A 185 2.79 9.64 -28.40
CA GLN A 185 2.46 8.38 -29.08
C GLN A 185 1.27 8.50 -30.04
N LYS A 186 0.25 9.30 -29.70
CA LYS A 186 -0.88 9.57 -30.61
C LYS A 186 -0.50 10.47 -31.77
N MET A 187 0.48 11.35 -31.60
CA MET A 187 0.99 12.24 -32.64
C MET A 187 2.00 11.56 -33.56
N VAL A 188 2.80 10.61 -33.06
CA VAL A 188 3.75 9.81 -33.86
C VAL A 188 3.03 8.87 -34.84
N GLY A 189 1.77 8.51 -34.59
CA GLY A 189 0.92 7.74 -35.51
C GLY A 189 0.14 8.58 -36.54
N LEU A 190 0.13 9.91 -36.39
CA LEU A 190 -0.45 10.84 -37.37
C LEU A 190 0.70 11.40 -38.18
N ASN A 191 0.91 10.88 -39.40
CA ASN A 191 1.82 11.49 -40.37
C ASN A 191 1.58 12.99 -40.40
N ALA A 192 2.55 13.77 -39.89
CA ALA A 192 2.52 15.21 -39.98
C ALA A 192 2.32 15.56 -41.47
N PRO A 193 1.34 16.41 -41.84
CA PRO A 193 1.34 16.94 -43.19
C PRO A 193 2.65 17.69 -43.33
N SER A 194 3.48 17.25 -44.29
CA SER A 194 4.66 17.98 -44.73
C SER A 194 4.17 19.34 -45.25
N ARG A 195 4.05 20.30 -44.36
CA ARG A 195 3.82 21.69 -44.71
C ARG A 195 5.21 22.26 -44.90
N VAL A 196 5.69 22.16 -46.14
CA VAL A 196 6.83 22.93 -46.63
C VAL A 196 6.52 24.39 -46.25
N PRO A 197 7.38 25.08 -45.49
CA PRO A 197 7.21 26.51 -45.30
C PRO A 197 7.50 27.17 -46.66
N GLU A 198 6.50 27.81 -47.26
CA GLU A 198 6.71 28.84 -48.28
C GLU A 198 7.44 30.00 -47.57
N GLY A 199 8.77 29.94 -47.59
CA GLY A 199 9.65 31.04 -47.27
C GLY A 199 10.11 31.68 -48.58
N ASP A 200 9.38 32.70 -49.03
CA ASP A 200 9.88 33.68 -49.99
C ASP A 200 10.92 34.56 -49.27
N GLU A 201 12.14 34.07 -49.13
CA GLU A 201 13.31 34.92 -48.90
C GLU A 201 14.30 34.67 -50.03
N LYS A 202 14.32 35.62 -50.98
CA LYS A 202 15.33 35.66 -52.04
C LYS A 202 16.69 35.91 -51.38
N MET A 203 17.53 34.88 -51.35
CA MET A 203 18.96 35.03 -51.08
C MET A 203 19.57 36.08 -52.02
N SER A 204 20.50 36.89 -51.51
CA SER A 204 21.28 37.81 -52.34
C SER A 204 22.20 37.02 -53.27
N ALA A 205 22.46 37.53 -54.48
CA ALA A 205 23.39 36.91 -55.43
C ALA A 205 24.80 36.71 -54.85
N GLU A 206 25.18 37.53 -53.87
CA GLU A 206 26.47 37.41 -53.15
C GLU A 206 26.51 36.22 -52.18
N GLU A 207 25.36 35.82 -51.63
CA GLU A 207 25.24 34.67 -50.73
C GLU A 207 25.20 33.35 -51.51
N GLU A 208 24.61 33.37 -52.71
CA GLU A 208 24.55 32.22 -53.61
C GLU A 208 25.94 31.87 -54.16
N GLU A 209 26.75 32.89 -54.51
CA GLU A 209 28.12 32.70 -55.00
C GLU A 209 29.06 32.18 -53.89
N ALA A 210 28.92 32.68 -52.65
CA ALA A 210 29.69 32.21 -51.50
C ALA A 210 29.37 30.75 -51.12
N LEU A 211 28.11 30.33 -51.26
CA LEU A 211 27.70 28.94 -51.04
C LEU A 211 28.22 28.01 -52.14
N MET A 212 28.24 28.45 -53.40
CA MET A 212 28.79 27.68 -54.51
C MET A 212 30.31 27.48 -54.41
N ASP A 213 31.05 28.44 -53.86
CA ASP A 213 32.50 28.33 -53.65
C ASP A 213 32.87 27.46 -52.43
N ALA A 214 31.99 27.36 -51.43
CA ALA A 214 32.18 26.53 -50.23
C ALA A 214 31.75 25.06 -50.41
N LEU A 215 30.91 24.77 -51.41
CA LEU A 215 30.40 23.44 -51.74
C LEU A 215 31.47 22.37 -52.08
N PRO A 216 32.58 22.70 -52.79
CA PRO A 216 33.67 21.77 -53.05
C PRO A 216 34.42 21.34 -51.78
N ASP A 217 34.64 22.26 -50.83
CA ASP A 217 35.36 21.99 -49.58
C ASP A 217 34.51 21.12 -48.63
N LEU A 218 33.19 21.33 -48.61
CA LEU A 218 32.26 20.47 -47.86
C LEU A 218 32.16 19.05 -48.44
N ARG A 219 32.21 18.90 -49.77
CA ARG A 219 32.28 17.57 -50.42
C ARG A 219 33.58 16.86 -50.13
N ALA A 220 34.71 17.56 -50.15
CA ALA A 220 36.01 16.99 -49.83
C ALA A 220 36.09 16.49 -48.37
N ARG A 221 35.41 17.16 -47.43
CA ARG A 221 35.30 16.70 -46.03
C ARG A 221 34.36 15.51 -45.84
N LEU A 222 33.34 15.38 -46.69
CA LEU A 222 32.41 14.25 -46.64
C LEU A 222 33.04 12.97 -47.23
N ASP A 223 33.82 13.10 -48.31
CA ASP A 223 34.50 11.96 -48.96
C ASP A 223 35.74 11.46 -48.17
N ALA A 224 36.18 12.22 -47.15
CA ALA A 224 37.29 11.88 -46.26
C ALA A 224 36.86 11.20 -44.95
N LEU A 225 35.57 10.87 -44.80
CA LEU A 225 34.95 10.14 -43.68
C LEU A 225 34.53 8.74 -44.11
#